data_AF-F6VB31-F1
#
_entry.id   AF-F6VB31-F1
#
_cell.length_a   1.000
_cell.length_b   1.000
_cell.length_c   1.000
_cell.angle_alpha   90.00
_cell.angle_beta   90.00
_cell.angle_gamma   90.00
#
_symmetry.space_group_name_H-M   'P 1'
#
loop_
_entity.id
_entity.type
_entity.pdbx_description
1 polymer ?
#
loop_
_entity_poly.entity_id
_entity_poly.type
_entity_poly.pdbx_seq_one_letter_code
_entity_poly.pdbx_strand_id
1 'polypeptide(L)'
;KPARPAPGYGFPLIKRSVKWEMTEEEVVSEMAILDVQLKDLEKKGVKLEEVLRGNEVKTETDQLLREWFDLVHDKNKLVRRETDLVYLMQQQRLEQEHADVEYKIRKLLNKPDGEKTEEEKEEESNLLDQLVQVVERRNVIINSIEEARVKEEEEDAAYDRMKIQMDSPPDNDNSKMKKKKNKVKKMFSKKKKSSKHDAEPTEQTSNT
;
A
#
# COMPACT_ATOMS: atom_id res chain seq x y z
N LYS A 1 -39.24 -45.94 16.16
CA LYS A 1 -39.74 -44.54 16.15
C LYS A 1 -39.90 -44.14 14.69
N PRO A 2 -41.08 -43.68 14.22
CA PRO A 2 -41.17 -43.17 12.86
C PRO A 2 -40.29 -41.91 12.74
N ALA A 3 -39.61 -41.77 11.60
CA ALA A 3 -38.85 -40.57 11.28
C ALA A 3 -39.81 -39.37 11.31
N ARG A 4 -39.46 -38.29 12.03
CA ARG A 4 -40.20 -37.03 11.87
C ARG A 4 -40.04 -36.61 10.41
N PRO A 5 -41.12 -36.15 9.74
CA PRO A 5 -40.96 -35.56 8.42
C PRO A 5 -39.92 -34.44 8.51
N ALA A 6 -39.03 -34.36 7.53
CA ALA A 6 -38.11 -33.25 7.43
C ALA A 6 -38.92 -31.95 7.51
N PRO A 7 -38.46 -30.93 8.25
CA PRO A 7 -39.09 -29.62 8.19
C PRO A 7 -39.29 -29.26 6.72
N GLY A 8 -40.51 -28.88 6.33
CA GLY A 8 -40.77 -28.46 4.95
C GLY A 8 -39.85 -27.32 4.52
N TYR A 9 -39.72 -27.10 3.22
CA TYR A 9 -39.15 -25.87 2.66
C TYR A 9 -39.68 -24.67 3.47
N GLY A 10 -38.79 -23.86 4.05
CA GLY A 10 -39.22 -22.72 4.89
C GLY A 10 -38.43 -22.49 6.19
N PHE A 11 -37.11 -22.68 6.23
CA PHE A 11 -36.34 -22.00 7.28
C PHE A 11 -36.47 -20.48 7.10
N PRO A 12 -36.60 -19.69 8.18
CA PRO A 12 -36.75 -18.24 8.06
C PRO A 12 -35.62 -17.65 7.20
N LEU A 13 -36.03 -16.96 6.13
CA LEU A 13 -35.12 -16.27 5.23
C LEU A 13 -34.65 -14.99 5.91
N ILE A 14 -33.63 -15.12 6.76
CA ILE A 14 -32.96 -14.01 7.41
C ILE A 14 -31.62 -13.81 6.71
N LYS A 15 -31.44 -12.61 6.15
CA LYS A 15 -30.15 -12.18 5.60
C LYS A 15 -29.16 -12.01 6.74
N ARG A 16 -27.97 -12.59 6.62
CA ARG A 16 -26.91 -12.40 7.63
C ARG A 16 -26.49 -10.93 7.67
N SER A 17 -26.29 -10.41 8.89
CA SER A 17 -25.68 -9.10 9.08
C SER A 17 -24.17 -9.22 8.94
N VAL A 18 -23.57 -8.32 8.15
CA VAL A 18 -22.11 -8.21 8.05
C VAL A 18 -21.65 -7.29 9.16
N LYS A 19 -20.68 -7.76 9.96
CA LYS A 19 -20.06 -6.95 11.01
C LYS A 19 -18.80 -6.33 10.44
N TRP A 20 -18.68 -5.02 10.57
CA TRP A 20 -17.54 -4.25 10.10
C TRP A 20 -16.64 -3.99 11.29
N GLU A 21 -15.33 -4.23 11.13
CA GLU A 21 -14.35 -3.93 12.18
C GLU A 21 -14.17 -2.41 12.37
N MET A 22 -14.41 -1.64 11.31
CA MET A 22 -14.33 -0.19 11.28
C MET A 22 -15.39 0.34 10.31
N THR A 23 -16.00 1.49 10.62
CA THR A 23 -17.02 2.10 9.75
C THR A 23 -16.38 2.79 8.55
N GLU A 24 -17.19 3.07 7.52
CA GLU A 24 -16.72 3.79 6.34
C GLU A 24 -16.23 5.20 6.70
N GLU A 25 -16.90 5.88 7.63
CA GLU A 25 -16.49 7.20 8.11
C GLU A 25 -15.16 7.16 8.86
N GLU A 26 -14.94 6.14 9.68
CA GLU A 26 -13.69 5.92 10.39
C GLU A 26 -12.54 5.67 9.40
N VAL A 27 -12.75 4.83 8.38
CA VAL A 27 -11.76 4.61 7.32
C VAL A 27 -11.43 5.92 6.60
N VAL A 28 -12.44 6.66 6.15
CA VAL A 28 -12.23 7.91 5.41
C VAL A 28 -11.52 8.96 6.27
N SER A 29 -11.87 9.06 7.55
CA SER A 29 -11.19 9.95 8.48
C SER A 29 -9.71 9.56 8.66
N GLU A 30 -9.40 8.27 8.79
CA GLU A 30 -8.03 7.81 8.93
C GLU A 30 -7.21 8.06 7.65
N MET A 31 -7.77 7.76 6.48
CA MET A 31 -7.16 8.06 5.18
C MET A 31 -6.81 9.55 5.05
N ALA A 32 -7.71 10.45 5.46
CA ALA A 32 -7.46 11.89 5.43
C ALA A 32 -6.32 12.32 6.37
N ILE A 33 -6.17 11.64 7.52
CA ILE A 33 -5.05 11.89 8.45
C ILE A 33 -3.73 11.42 7.81
N LEU A 34 -3.70 10.22 7.23
CA LEU A 34 -2.53 9.67 6.54
C LEU A 34 -2.08 10.59 5.39
N ASP A 35 -3.02 11.12 4.60
CA ASP A 35 -2.76 12.07 3.53
C ASP A 35 -2.04 13.34 4.01
N VAL A 36 -2.48 13.89 5.13
CA VAL A 36 -1.85 15.08 5.73
C VAL A 36 -0.43 14.74 6.20
N GLN A 37 -0.25 13.60 6.86
CA GLN A 37 1.05 13.14 7.33
C GLN A 37 2.03 12.89 6.17
N LEU A 38 1.57 12.26 5.09
CA LEU A 38 2.34 12.03 3.87
C LEU A 38 2.80 13.35 3.25
N LYS A 39 1.90 14.33 3.11
CA LYS A 39 2.24 15.67 2.59
C LYS A 39 3.30 16.36 3.45
N ASP A 40 3.23 16.19 4.76
CA ASP A 40 4.23 16.78 5.67
C ASP A 40 5.58 16.07 5.58
N LEU A 41 5.61 14.74 5.44
CA LEU A 41 6.84 14.00 5.16
C LEU A 41 7.44 14.39 3.80
N GLU A 42 6.62 14.65 2.78
CA GLU A 42 7.09 15.11 1.47
C GLU A 42 7.73 16.50 1.57
N LYS A 43 7.11 17.46 2.26
CA LYS A 43 7.72 18.78 2.51
C LYS A 43 9.04 18.67 3.25
N LYS A 44 9.11 17.81 4.28
CA LYS A 44 10.36 17.54 5.01
C LYS A 44 11.42 16.92 4.08
N GLY A 45 11.01 15.98 3.23
CA GLY A 45 11.89 15.30 2.29
C GLY A 45 12.49 16.26 1.26
N VAL A 46 11.71 17.20 0.74
CA VAL A 46 12.20 18.26 -0.17
C VAL A 46 13.28 19.10 0.52
N LYS A 47 13.00 19.61 1.73
CA LYS A 47 13.98 20.40 2.48
C LYS A 47 15.27 19.62 2.77
N LEU A 48 15.13 18.36 3.16
CA LEU A 48 16.27 17.48 3.44
C LEU A 48 17.11 17.23 2.18
N GLU A 49 16.45 17.07 1.03
CA GLU A 49 17.10 16.91 -0.27
C GLU A 49 17.91 18.15 -0.68
N GLU A 50 17.34 19.34 -0.50
CA GLU A 50 18.00 20.62 -0.77
C GLU A 50 19.28 20.76 0.05
N VAL A 51 19.23 20.44 1.34
CA VAL A 51 20.40 20.47 2.22
C VAL A 51 21.43 19.41 1.82
N LEU A 52 21.00 18.18 1.50
CA LEU A 52 21.90 17.11 1.03
C LEU A 52 22.64 17.46 -0.26
N ARG A 53 22.04 18.26 -1.15
CA ARG A 53 22.72 18.77 -2.35
C ARG A 53 23.70 19.90 -2.07
N GLY A 54 23.40 20.74 -1.08
CA GLY A 54 24.22 21.90 -0.71
C GLY A 54 25.41 21.54 0.19
N ASN A 55 25.41 20.38 0.84
CA ASN A 55 26.37 20.07 1.89
C ASN A 55 27.57 19.24 1.39
N GLU A 56 28.79 19.77 1.53
CA GLU A 56 30.04 19.12 1.14
C GLU A 56 30.77 18.45 2.33
N VAL A 57 30.31 18.69 3.57
CA VAL A 57 30.96 18.20 4.80
C VAL A 57 30.56 16.75 5.10
N LYS A 58 31.54 15.83 5.09
CA LYS A 58 31.29 14.38 5.23
C LYS A 58 30.51 13.99 6.49
N THR A 59 30.79 14.59 7.65
CA THR A 59 30.15 14.24 8.92
C THR A 59 28.68 14.66 8.96
N GLU A 60 28.36 15.87 8.50
CA GLU A 60 26.99 16.37 8.38
C GLU A 60 26.21 15.58 7.32
N THR A 61 26.83 15.22 6.20
CA THR A 61 26.18 14.36 5.18
C THR A 61 25.77 12.99 5.73
N ASP A 62 26.51 12.44 6.68
CA ASP A 62 26.19 11.13 7.26
C ASP A 62 25.05 11.21 8.28
N GLN A 63 24.84 12.35 8.93
CA GLN A 63 23.66 12.61 9.77
C GLN A 63 22.41 12.83 8.91
N LEU A 64 22.49 13.68 7.89
CA LEU A 64 21.39 13.94 6.96
C LEU A 64 20.92 12.67 6.23
N LEU A 65 21.84 11.74 5.96
CA LEU A 65 21.48 10.43 5.42
C LEU A 65 20.67 9.58 6.40
N ARG A 66 20.91 9.66 7.71
CA ARG A 66 20.08 8.95 8.72
C ARG A 66 18.66 9.47 8.69
N GLU A 67 18.53 10.80 8.77
CA GLU A 67 17.24 11.48 8.69
C GLU A 67 16.49 11.13 7.40
N TRP A 68 17.22 10.95 6.29
CA TRP A 68 16.63 10.52 5.02
C TRP A 68 16.11 9.08 5.08
N PHE A 69 16.88 8.15 5.67
CA PHE A 69 16.43 6.75 5.82
C PHE A 69 15.22 6.64 6.74
N ASP A 70 15.21 7.37 7.86
CA ASP A 70 14.08 7.44 8.77
C ASP A 70 12.83 8.00 8.07
N LEU A 71 12.99 9.10 7.31
CA LEU A 71 11.89 9.71 6.56
C LEU A 71 11.29 8.75 5.52
N VAL A 72 12.13 8.03 4.77
CA VAL A 72 11.64 7.04 3.79
C VAL A 72 10.94 5.88 4.48
N HIS A 73 11.48 5.39 5.60
CA HIS A 73 10.86 4.32 6.37
C HIS A 73 9.50 4.74 6.95
N ASP A 74 9.40 5.94 7.52
CA ASP A 74 8.14 6.49 8.02
C ASP A 74 7.13 6.70 6.88
N LYS A 75 7.56 7.18 5.71
CA LYS A 75 6.70 7.28 4.53
C LYS A 75 6.15 5.91 4.12
N ASN A 76 7.01 4.89 4.09
CA ASN A 76 6.57 3.54 3.75
C ASN A 76 5.52 3.01 4.73
N LYS A 77 5.67 3.23 6.04
CA LYS A 77 4.64 2.84 7.03
C LYS A 77 3.29 3.47 6.76
N LEU A 78 3.27 4.77 6.42
CA LEU A 78 2.01 5.47 6.13
C LEU A 78 1.34 4.91 4.87
N VAL A 79 2.10 4.68 3.80
CA VAL A 79 1.57 4.12 2.54
C VAL A 79 1.08 2.68 2.74
N ARG A 80 1.77 1.88 3.55
CA ARG A 80 1.31 0.53 3.93
C ARG A 80 -0.02 0.60 4.66
N ARG A 81 -0.13 1.48 5.67
CA ARG A 81 -1.38 1.67 6.40
C ARG A 81 -2.53 2.13 5.49
N GLU A 82 -2.27 3.03 4.55
CA GLU A 82 -3.24 3.46 3.55
C GLU A 82 -3.71 2.27 2.69
N THR A 83 -2.78 1.41 2.27
CA THR A 83 -3.08 0.20 1.49
C THR A 83 -3.91 -0.81 2.30
N ASP A 84 -3.60 -1.00 3.58
CA ASP A 84 -4.38 -1.85 4.48
C ASP A 84 -5.83 -1.39 4.59
N LEU A 85 -6.05 -0.07 4.69
CA LEU A 85 -7.38 0.53 4.74
C LEU A 85 -8.17 0.28 3.45
N VAL A 86 -7.51 0.36 2.29
CA VAL A 86 -8.11 0.03 1.00
C VAL A 86 -8.54 -1.44 0.94
N TYR A 87 -7.67 -2.37 1.36
CA TYR A 87 -8.00 -3.79 1.41
C TYR A 87 -9.14 -4.08 2.40
N LEU A 88 -9.14 -3.41 3.56
CA LEU A 88 -10.21 -3.52 4.54
C LEU A 88 -11.55 -3.16 3.92
N MET A 89 -11.68 -1.98 3.27
CA MET A 89 -12.92 -1.56 2.61
C MET A 89 -13.35 -2.53 1.50
N GLN A 90 -12.40 -3.03 0.72
CA GLN A 90 -12.70 -3.97 -0.37
C GLN A 90 -13.23 -5.31 0.17
N GLN A 91 -12.59 -5.85 1.21
CA GLN A 91 -13.01 -7.08 1.88
C GLN A 91 -14.42 -6.93 2.46
N GLN A 92 -14.64 -5.84 3.18
CA GLN A 92 -15.90 -5.41 3.75
C GLN A 92 -17.02 -5.35 2.68
N ARG A 93 -16.77 -4.71 1.53
CA ARG A 93 -17.72 -4.69 0.40
C ARG A 93 -18.02 -6.10 -0.15
N LEU A 94 -17.00 -6.94 -0.30
CA LEU A 94 -17.17 -8.34 -0.74
C LEU A 94 -17.94 -9.17 0.30
N GLU A 95 -17.85 -8.84 1.58
CA GLU A 95 -18.64 -9.43 2.65
C GLU A 95 -20.11 -9.14 2.54
N GLN A 96 -20.45 -7.89 2.23
CA GLN A 96 -21.81 -7.49 1.92
C GLN A 96 -22.31 -8.15 0.63
N GLU A 97 -21.52 -8.13 -0.44
CA GLU A 97 -21.89 -8.77 -1.72
C GLU A 97 -22.20 -10.25 -1.55
N HIS A 98 -21.36 -10.99 -0.81
CA HIS A 98 -21.61 -12.39 -0.48
C HIS A 98 -22.93 -12.54 0.29
N ALA A 99 -23.17 -11.74 1.34
CA ALA A 99 -24.40 -11.84 2.13
C ALA A 99 -25.65 -11.60 1.27
N ASP A 100 -25.55 -10.71 0.29
CA ASP A 100 -26.62 -10.40 -0.66
C ASP A 100 -26.87 -11.57 -1.61
N VAL A 101 -25.82 -12.10 -2.23
CA VAL A 101 -25.88 -13.23 -3.18
C VAL A 101 -26.38 -14.49 -2.49
N GLU A 102 -25.81 -14.84 -1.33
CA GLU A 102 -26.22 -15.99 -0.51
C GLU A 102 -27.71 -15.90 -0.15
N TYR A 103 -28.17 -14.72 0.27
CA TYR A 103 -29.57 -14.52 0.61
C TYR A 103 -30.50 -14.74 -0.60
N LYS A 104 -30.13 -14.26 -1.79
CA LYS A 104 -30.89 -14.51 -3.03
C LYS A 104 -30.95 -16.00 -3.37
N ILE A 105 -29.81 -16.69 -3.31
CA ILE A 105 -29.73 -18.14 -3.53
C ILE A 105 -30.66 -18.86 -2.55
N ARG A 106 -30.63 -18.50 -1.26
CA ARG A 106 -31.49 -19.12 -0.24
C ARG A 106 -32.98 -18.89 -0.51
N LYS A 107 -33.39 -17.80 -1.16
CA LYS A 107 -34.79 -17.60 -1.58
C LYS A 107 -35.20 -18.60 -2.65
N LEU A 108 -34.37 -18.78 -3.68
CA LEU A 108 -34.63 -19.73 -4.77
C LEU A 108 -34.63 -21.17 -4.26
N LEU A 109 -33.67 -21.50 -3.39
CA LEU A 109 -33.61 -22.77 -2.67
C LEU A 109 -34.73 -22.94 -1.63
N ASN A 110 -35.59 -21.94 -1.40
CA ASN A 110 -36.77 -22.11 -0.58
C ASN A 110 -37.99 -22.62 -1.36
N LYS A 111 -37.80 -22.89 -2.66
CA LYS A 111 -38.79 -23.48 -3.56
C LYS A 111 -38.32 -24.88 -4.00
N PRO A 112 -39.19 -25.91 -4.01
CA PRO A 112 -38.85 -27.23 -4.54
C PRO A 112 -38.40 -27.18 -6.00
N ASP A 113 -37.40 -27.99 -6.39
CA ASP A 113 -36.84 -27.97 -7.75
C ASP A 113 -37.87 -28.26 -8.85
N GLY A 114 -38.86 -29.12 -8.55
CA GLY A 114 -39.94 -29.45 -9.49
C GLY A 114 -40.91 -28.28 -9.73
N GLU A 115 -40.89 -27.26 -8.88
CA GLU A 115 -41.74 -26.07 -8.99
C GLU A 115 -40.97 -24.86 -9.57
N LYS A 116 -39.64 -24.97 -9.74
CA LYS A 116 -38.80 -23.90 -10.28
C LYS A 116 -39.02 -23.73 -11.79
N THR A 117 -39.16 -22.48 -12.23
CA THR A 117 -39.14 -22.13 -13.66
C THR A 117 -37.72 -22.27 -14.20
N GLU A 118 -37.58 -22.34 -15.52
CA GLU A 118 -36.25 -22.39 -16.13
C GLU A 118 -35.44 -21.12 -15.86
N GLU A 119 -36.10 -19.95 -15.87
CA GLU A 119 -35.51 -18.67 -15.49
C GLU A 119 -34.98 -18.66 -14.04
N GLU A 120 -35.72 -19.25 -13.09
CA GLU A 120 -35.28 -19.35 -11.69
C GLU A 120 -34.06 -20.27 -11.54
N LYS A 121 -33.96 -21.34 -12.34
CA LYS A 121 -32.78 -22.22 -12.35
C LYS A 121 -31.57 -21.53 -12.96
N GLU A 122 -31.76 -20.78 -14.03
CA GLU A 122 -30.70 -19.97 -14.64
C GLU A 122 -30.22 -18.87 -13.67
N GLU A 123 -31.14 -18.18 -13.00
CA GLU A 123 -30.80 -17.21 -11.95
C GLU A 123 -30.00 -17.86 -10.82
N GLU A 124 -30.41 -19.04 -10.34
CA GLU A 124 -29.70 -19.78 -9.31
C GLU A 124 -28.25 -20.11 -9.75
N SER A 125 -28.07 -20.60 -10.97
CA SER A 125 -26.74 -20.89 -11.54
C SER A 125 -25.88 -19.62 -11.61
N ASN A 126 -26.43 -18.53 -12.13
CA ASN A 126 -25.71 -17.26 -12.25
C ASN A 126 -25.33 -16.68 -10.89
N LEU A 127 -26.16 -16.86 -9.86
CA LEU A 127 -25.86 -16.43 -8.50
C LEU A 127 -24.77 -17.29 -7.85
N LEU A 128 -24.76 -18.61 -8.12
CA LEU A 128 -23.69 -19.49 -7.66
C LEU A 128 -22.34 -19.10 -8.27
N ASP A 129 -22.31 -18.82 -9.57
CA ASP A 129 -21.10 -18.35 -10.25
C ASP A 129 -20.62 -17.01 -9.68
N GLN A 130 -21.55 -16.07 -9.42
CA GLN A 130 -21.22 -14.82 -8.74
C GLN A 130 -20.63 -15.06 -7.34
N LEU A 131 -21.17 -16.01 -6.57
CA LEU A 131 -20.66 -16.33 -5.25
C LEU A 131 -19.22 -16.86 -5.32
N VAL A 132 -18.93 -17.74 -6.29
CA VAL A 132 -17.55 -18.21 -6.55
C VAL A 132 -16.63 -17.05 -6.87
N GLN A 133 -17.03 -16.14 -7.76
CA GLN A 133 -16.24 -14.95 -8.09
C GLN A 133 -16.00 -14.02 -6.89
N VAL A 134 -16.96 -13.90 -5.97
CA VAL A 134 -16.77 -13.14 -4.71
C VAL A 134 -15.70 -13.81 -3.84
N VAL A 135 -15.75 -15.13 -3.71
CA VAL A 135 -14.76 -15.90 -2.94
C VAL A 135 -13.37 -15.79 -3.56
N GLU A 136 -13.26 -15.90 -4.89
CA GLU A 136 -11.99 -15.73 -5.61
C GLU A 136 -11.41 -14.33 -5.41
N ARG A 137 -12.23 -13.27 -5.51
CA ARG A 137 -11.78 -11.90 -5.25
C ARG A 137 -11.28 -11.71 -3.82
N ARG A 138 -11.90 -12.34 -2.82
CA ARG A 138 -11.38 -12.33 -1.45
C ARG A 138 -10.05 -13.07 -1.33
N ASN A 139 -9.90 -14.20 -2.00
CA ASN A 139 -8.64 -14.94 -2.01
C ASN A 139 -7.50 -14.09 -2.58
N VAL A 140 -7.77 -13.28 -3.63
CA VAL A 140 -6.79 -12.32 -4.16
C VAL A 140 -6.34 -11.33 -3.07
N ILE A 141 -7.28 -10.75 -2.32
CA ILE A 141 -6.96 -9.82 -1.22
C ILE A 141 -6.09 -10.50 -0.17
N ILE A 142 -6.48 -11.69 0.30
CA ILE A 142 -5.74 -12.44 1.32
C ILE A 142 -4.30 -12.72 0.85
N ASN A 143 -4.15 -13.17 -0.40
CA ASN A 143 -2.83 -13.43 -0.97
C ASN A 143 -2.00 -12.15 -1.08
N SER A 144 -2.59 -11.04 -1.53
CA SER A 144 -1.89 -9.75 -1.62
C SER A 144 -1.43 -9.25 -0.25
N ILE A 145 -2.25 -9.41 0.80
CA ILE A 145 -1.88 -9.05 2.17
C ILE A 145 -0.70 -9.90 2.65
N GLU A 146 -0.73 -11.22 2.42
CA GLU A 146 0.36 -12.09 2.85
C GLU A 146 1.67 -11.81 2.09
N GLU A 147 1.58 -11.58 0.77
CA GLU A 147 2.73 -11.18 -0.05
C GLU A 147 3.32 -9.83 0.43
N ALA A 148 2.46 -8.86 0.74
CA ALA A 148 2.88 -7.58 1.31
C ALA A 148 3.57 -7.81 2.66
N ARG A 149 2.96 -8.56 3.59
CA ARG A 149 3.51 -8.83 4.93
C ARG A 149 4.95 -9.37 4.88
N VAL A 150 5.21 -10.36 4.02
CA VAL A 150 6.54 -10.96 3.87
C VAL A 150 7.55 -9.91 3.35
N LYS A 151 7.16 -9.16 2.32
CA LYS A 151 8.01 -8.12 1.74
C LYS A 151 8.32 -7.01 2.75
N GLU A 152 7.33 -6.60 3.52
CA GLU A 152 7.46 -5.56 4.53
C GLU A 152 8.40 -5.97 5.66
N GLU A 153 8.30 -7.21 6.13
CA GLU A 153 9.22 -7.77 7.13
C GLU A 153 10.67 -7.78 6.63
N GLU A 154 10.89 -8.14 5.36
CA GLU A 154 12.23 -8.07 4.74
C GLU A 154 12.75 -6.63 4.63
N GLU A 155 11.90 -5.69 4.23
CA GLU A 155 12.21 -4.26 4.13
C GLU A 155 12.55 -3.66 5.50
N ASP A 156 11.78 -3.97 6.53
CA ASP A 156 11.96 -3.46 7.89
C ASP A 156 13.21 -4.06 8.53
N ALA A 157 13.43 -5.37 8.37
CA ALA A 157 14.67 -6.01 8.81
C ALA A 157 15.89 -5.43 8.07
N ALA A 158 15.75 -5.03 6.80
CA ALA A 158 16.81 -4.35 6.06
C ALA A 158 17.06 -2.93 6.57
N TYR A 159 16.01 -2.20 6.94
CA TYR A 159 16.11 -0.90 7.58
C TYR A 159 16.81 -0.99 8.94
N ASP A 160 16.41 -1.93 9.81
CA ASP A 160 17.02 -2.10 11.14
C ASP A 160 18.50 -2.46 11.06
N ARG A 161 18.86 -3.40 10.18
CA ARG A 161 20.27 -3.73 9.90
C ARG A 161 21.06 -2.51 9.44
N MET A 162 20.44 -1.67 8.61
CA MET A 162 21.07 -0.45 8.12
C MET A 162 21.25 0.59 9.23
N LYS A 163 20.26 0.76 10.09
CA LYS A 163 20.27 1.68 11.23
C LYS A 163 21.38 1.33 12.23
N ILE A 164 21.41 0.08 12.70
CA ILE A 164 22.46 -0.44 13.59
C ILE A 164 23.85 -0.20 13.00
N GLN A 165 24.01 -0.46 11.70
CA GLN A 165 25.29 -0.27 11.05
C GLN A 165 25.69 1.20 10.92
N MET A 166 24.74 2.12 10.75
CA MET A 166 25.04 3.55 10.74
C MET A 166 25.46 4.05 12.13
N ASP A 167 24.90 3.49 13.20
CA ASP A 167 25.18 3.88 14.59
C ASP A 167 26.47 3.27 15.16
N SER A 168 27.07 2.30 14.45
CA SER A 168 28.35 1.69 14.82
C SER A 168 29.55 2.60 14.48
N PRO A 169 30.60 2.65 15.34
CA PRO A 169 31.84 3.40 15.08
C PRO A 169 32.56 2.97 13.78
N PRO A 170 33.39 3.84 13.18
CA PRO A 170 33.95 3.65 11.84
C PRO A 170 35.15 2.68 11.84
N ASP A 171 35.06 1.52 12.48
CA ASP A 171 36.17 0.54 12.54
C ASP A 171 35.88 -0.77 11.79
N ASN A 172 34.81 -0.86 11.01
CA ASN A 172 34.53 -2.06 10.22
C ASN A 172 34.44 -1.73 8.72
N ASP A 173 35.34 -2.34 7.94
CA ASP A 173 35.43 -2.17 6.48
C ASP A 173 34.24 -2.84 5.77
N ASN A 174 33.06 -2.24 5.87
CA ASN A 174 31.87 -2.76 5.23
C ASN A 174 31.64 -2.07 3.87
N SER A 175 32.30 -2.62 2.85
CA SER A 175 32.25 -2.15 1.46
C SER A 175 30.83 -2.01 0.88
N LYS A 176 29.85 -2.80 1.36
CA LYS A 176 28.44 -2.73 0.92
C LYS A 176 27.73 -1.45 1.39
N MET A 177 28.00 -1.01 2.62
CA MET A 177 27.42 0.22 3.18
C MET A 177 28.03 1.48 2.54
N LYS A 178 29.36 1.49 2.33
CA LYS A 178 30.01 2.53 1.52
C LYS A 178 29.38 2.63 0.13
N LYS A 179 29.10 1.49 -0.53
CA LYS A 179 28.38 1.47 -1.83
C LYS A 179 26.96 2.03 -1.75
N LYS A 180 26.15 1.67 -0.74
CA LYS A 180 24.79 2.20 -0.55
C LYS A 180 24.79 3.70 -0.25
N LYS A 181 25.62 4.17 0.69
CA LYS A 181 25.82 5.60 0.98
C LYS A 181 26.24 6.35 -0.29
N ASN A 182 27.20 5.81 -1.05
CA ASN A 182 27.62 6.41 -2.31
C ASN A 182 26.52 6.41 -3.38
N LYS A 183 25.66 5.38 -3.43
CA LYS A 183 24.52 5.34 -4.35
C LYS A 183 23.52 6.45 -4.02
N VAL A 184 23.19 6.63 -2.74
CA VAL A 184 22.30 7.70 -2.28
C VAL A 184 22.93 9.08 -2.51
N LYS A 185 24.20 9.29 -2.13
CA LYS A 185 24.94 10.52 -2.44
C LYS A 185 24.97 10.81 -3.95
N LYS A 186 25.10 9.77 -4.79
CA LYS A 186 25.06 9.90 -6.26
C LYS A 186 23.68 10.27 -6.81
N MET A 187 22.59 9.89 -6.13
CA MET A 187 21.24 10.34 -6.50
C MET A 187 21.09 11.86 -6.28
N PHE A 188 21.80 12.42 -5.29
CA PHE A 188 21.79 13.85 -4.99
C PHE A 188 22.88 14.65 -5.73
N SER A 189 23.96 14.01 -6.20
CA SER A 189 25.12 14.69 -6.81
C SER A 189 24.94 15.12 -8.28
N LYS A 190 23.77 15.62 -8.70
CA LYS A 190 23.53 16.00 -10.11
C LYS A 190 24.40 17.22 -10.52
N LYS A 191 25.52 16.89 -11.16
CA LYS A 191 26.41 17.64 -12.09
C LYS A 191 26.20 19.15 -12.17
N LYS A 192 27.08 19.92 -11.52
CA LYS A 192 27.40 21.31 -11.91
C LYS A 192 27.78 21.30 -13.41
N LYS A 193 26.97 21.93 -14.25
CA LYS A 193 27.38 22.30 -15.61
C LYS A 193 28.38 23.45 -15.45
N SER A 194 29.67 23.15 -15.41
CA SER A 194 30.72 24.15 -15.51
C SER A 194 30.85 24.58 -16.97
N SER A 195 30.43 25.78 -17.31
CA SER A 195 30.98 26.50 -18.45
C SER A 195 31.71 27.72 -17.92
N LYS A 196 33.05 27.66 -17.90
CA LYS A 196 33.87 28.85 -17.71
C LYS A 196 35.04 28.80 -18.70
N HIS A 197 35.23 29.95 -19.34
CA HIS A 197 36.35 30.41 -20.18
C HIS A 197 36.41 29.96 -21.64
N ASP A 198 36.27 30.93 -22.55
CA ASP A 198 37.38 31.58 -23.25
C ASP A 198 36.97 33.05 -23.52
N ALA A 199 37.64 34.03 -22.89
CA ALA A 199 38.78 34.77 -23.42
C ALA A 199 38.36 35.86 -24.42
N GLU A 200 38.46 37.12 -23.98
CA GLU A 200 38.52 38.31 -24.85
C GLU A 200 39.56 38.12 -25.97
N PRO A 201 39.35 38.79 -27.10
CA PRO A 201 40.34 39.78 -27.50
C PRO A 201 39.74 41.15 -27.81
N THR A 202 40.55 42.12 -27.45
CA THR A 202 40.45 43.57 -27.62
C THR A 202 40.42 44.04 -29.09
N GLU A 203 39.84 45.24 -29.24
CA GLU A 203 40.00 46.25 -30.31
C GLU A 203 39.32 46.02 -31.68
N GLN A 204 38.41 46.92 -32.06
CA GLN A 204 38.76 48.13 -32.82
C GLN A 204 37.56 49.07 -33.01
N THR A 205 37.89 50.35 -32.99
CA THR A 205 37.10 51.56 -33.22
C THR A 205 36.43 51.64 -34.60
N SER A 206 35.24 52.24 -34.69
CA SER A 206 34.95 53.32 -35.66
C SER A 206 33.51 53.86 -35.52
N ASN A 207 33.44 55.20 -35.45
CA ASN A 207 32.26 56.06 -35.55
C ASN A 207 31.26 55.68 -36.66
N THR A 208 29.97 55.90 -36.41
CA THR A 208 29.12 56.94 -37.06
C THR A 208 27.82 57.06 -36.26
#